data_AF-A0A226MQN3-F1
#
_entry.id   AF-A0A226MQN3-F1
#
_cell.length_a   1.000
_cell.length_b   1.000
_cell.length_c   1.000
_cell.angle_alpha   90.00
_cell.angle_beta   90.00
_cell.angle_gamma   90.00
#
_symmetry.space_group_name_H-M   'P 1'
#
loop_
_entity.id
_entity.type
_entity.pdbx_description
1 polymer ?
#
loop_
_entity_poly.entity_id
_entity_poly.type
_entity_poly.pdbx_seq_one_letter_code
_entity_poly.pdbx_strand_id
1 'polypeptide(L)'
;MAAAAPLGALWRCGVLVLLVWPAAGRAAAVAGGMLYPRESPSRELKELGGIWSFRADFSPGRDAGFAQRWYRQPLRQTGPVIDMPVPASFNDITQDPHLENYIGWVWYEKEVLLPQRWLQDDLRVVLRFGSAHYYSMVWVNGVQVVEHEGGHLPFEADISRIVQRSPGVPCRITVALNNTLTPHTLPPGSIQYMNDKTRYPKNYFVQNIRFDFFNYAGIHRPVVLYTTPSVYIDDITVTTTSSESVATVQYQISVVGSELYSLSLSLRDQEGKVVATGDGPAGVLKVPNPNLWWPYLMHENPGYRYLLEVKMQAQANGVLQEDVYTLPVGIRSVHVTSTQFLINGKPFYFHGVNKHEDADIRGKGLDWALIVKDFNLLRWLGANSFRTSHYPYAEEIMDLCDAYGIVVIDECPGVGIKMP
;
A
#
# COMPACT_ATOMS: atom_id res chain seq x y z
N MET A 1 1.30 65.26 50.83
CA MET A 1 -0.09 65.55 51.22
C MET A 1 -1.02 64.88 50.24
N ALA A 2 -2.10 64.31 50.79
CA ALA A 2 -2.93 63.25 50.23
C ALA A 2 -3.94 63.70 49.17
N ALA A 3 -4.35 62.75 48.30
CA ALA A 3 -5.73 62.44 47.89
C ALA A 3 -5.65 61.32 46.83
N ALA A 4 -5.95 60.06 47.15
CA ALA A 4 -7.27 59.41 47.25
C ALA A 4 -7.86 58.99 45.88
N ALA A 5 -8.03 57.68 45.72
CA ALA A 5 -8.62 56.99 44.57
C ALA A 5 -10.17 57.10 44.53
N PRO A 6 -10.80 56.60 43.45
CA PRO A 6 -11.76 55.52 43.69
C PRO A 6 -11.63 54.31 42.73
N LEU A 7 -12.08 53.17 43.26
CA LEU A 7 -12.21 51.85 42.63
C LEU A 7 -13.32 51.81 41.57
N GLY A 8 -13.16 50.93 40.57
CA GLY A 8 -14.28 50.47 39.74
C GLY A 8 -13.92 49.44 38.67
N ALA A 9 -14.33 48.19 38.91
CA ALA A 9 -14.62 47.11 37.95
C ALA A 9 -13.46 46.42 37.17
N LEU A 10 -13.02 45.29 37.72
CA LEU A 10 -12.37 44.19 37.01
C LEU A 10 -13.36 43.51 36.06
N TRP A 11 -13.14 43.60 34.75
CA TRP A 11 -13.64 42.63 33.78
C TRP A 11 -12.45 41.82 33.25
N ARG A 12 -12.35 40.57 33.70
CA ARG A 12 -11.42 39.59 33.14
C ARG A 12 -11.99 39.08 31.82
N CYS A 13 -11.57 39.66 30.70
CA CYS A 13 -11.68 38.99 29.40
C CYS A 13 -10.61 37.89 29.36
N GLY A 14 -11.03 36.66 29.65
CA GLY A 14 -10.23 35.48 29.37
C GLY A 14 -10.01 35.36 27.87
N VAL A 15 -8.78 35.54 27.43
CA VAL A 15 -8.34 35.20 26.07
C VAL A 15 -8.40 33.68 25.98
N LEU A 16 -9.45 33.18 25.31
CA LEU A 16 -9.54 31.78 24.91
C LEU A 16 -8.50 31.57 23.80
N VAL A 17 -7.33 31.06 24.17
CA VAL A 17 -6.33 30.61 23.19
C VAL A 17 -6.89 29.35 22.53
N LEU A 18 -7.61 29.55 21.43
CA LEU A 18 -7.90 28.51 20.46
C LEU A 18 -6.56 28.09 19.84
N LEU A 19 -5.98 27.01 20.36
CA LEU A 19 -4.91 26.27 19.71
C LEU A 19 -5.51 25.63 18.45
N VAL A 20 -5.57 26.41 17.38
CA VAL A 20 -5.74 25.91 16.03
C VAL A 20 -4.42 25.24 15.68
N TRP A 21 -4.37 23.92 15.79
CA TRP A 21 -3.30 23.14 15.18
C TRP A 21 -3.46 23.28 13.66
N PRO A 22 -2.51 23.89 12.92
CA PRO A 22 -2.53 23.74 11.48
C PRO A 22 -2.09 22.30 11.22
N ALA A 23 -3.02 21.46 10.77
CA ALA A 23 -2.72 20.25 10.04
C ALA A 23 -2.04 20.65 8.72
N ALA A 24 -0.77 21.04 8.80
CA ALA A 24 0.10 21.14 7.66
C ALA A 24 0.46 19.71 7.29
N GLY A 25 -0.27 19.16 6.32
CA GLY A 25 0.07 17.92 5.63
C GLY A 25 1.48 18.04 5.08
N ARG A 26 2.46 17.52 5.82
CA ARG A 26 3.72 17.10 5.25
C ARG A 26 3.45 15.73 4.68
N ALA A 27 3.35 15.61 3.37
CA ALA A 27 3.61 14.35 2.70
C ALA A 27 5.06 13.99 3.06
N ALA A 28 5.22 13.21 4.14
CA ALA A 28 6.49 12.62 4.47
C ALA A 28 6.78 11.62 3.34
N ALA A 29 7.93 11.77 2.67
CA ALA A 29 8.47 10.69 1.88
C ALA A 29 8.46 9.42 2.75
N VAL A 30 8.11 8.26 2.17
CA VAL A 30 8.21 6.98 2.88
C VAL A 30 9.64 6.89 3.40
N ALA A 31 9.81 6.83 4.73
CA ALA A 31 11.11 6.97 5.37
C ALA A 31 11.99 5.71 5.22
N GLY A 32 11.46 4.65 4.61
CA GLY A 32 12.12 3.37 4.35
C GLY A 32 11.58 2.70 3.08
N GLY A 33 12.07 1.51 2.78
CA GLY A 33 11.63 0.71 1.64
C GLY A 33 10.19 0.23 1.76
N MET A 34 9.69 -0.38 0.68
CA MET A 34 8.35 -0.96 0.60
C MET A 34 8.36 -2.23 -0.25
N LEU A 35 9.39 -3.06 -0.07
CA LEU A 35 9.49 -4.34 -0.76
C LEU A 35 8.22 -5.18 -0.52
N TYR A 36 7.74 -5.84 -1.56
CA TYR A 36 6.61 -6.75 -1.44
C TYR A 36 6.97 -7.88 -0.44
N PRO A 37 6.14 -8.18 0.57
CA PRO A 37 6.41 -9.26 1.50
C PRO A 37 6.51 -10.61 0.78
N ARG A 38 7.62 -11.33 0.98
CA ARG A 38 7.85 -12.66 0.39
C ARG A 38 8.31 -13.60 1.49
N GLU A 39 7.75 -14.80 1.52
CA GLU A 39 8.24 -15.88 2.37
C GLU A 39 9.66 -16.27 1.94
N SER A 40 10.52 -16.49 2.92
CA SER A 40 11.89 -16.94 2.72
C SER A 40 12.35 -17.73 3.95
N PRO A 41 13.56 -18.33 3.96
CA PRO A 41 14.10 -18.96 5.16
C PRO A 41 14.15 -18.05 6.40
N SER A 42 14.15 -16.73 6.22
CA SER A 42 14.21 -15.73 7.30
C SER A 42 12.93 -14.90 7.50
N ARG A 43 11.92 -15.08 6.63
CA ARG A 43 10.71 -14.24 6.59
C ARG A 43 9.46 -15.10 6.52
N GLU A 44 8.55 -14.88 7.46
CA GLU A 44 7.24 -15.55 7.47
C GLU A 44 6.13 -14.56 7.16
N LEU A 45 5.04 -15.05 6.57
CA LEU A 45 3.87 -14.24 6.22
C LEU A 45 2.59 -14.86 6.77
N LYS A 46 1.69 -14.01 7.25
CA LYS A 46 0.37 -14.37 7.74
C LYS A 46 -0.66 -13.42 7.17
N GLU A 47 -1.43 -13.93 6.20
CA GLU A 47 -2.59 -13.25 5.63
C GLU A 47 -3.68 -12.99 6.69
N LEU A 48 -4.20 -11.77 6.70
CA LEU A 48 -5.29 -11.33 7.59
C LEU A 48 -6.61 -11.09 6.84
N GLY A 49 -6.73 -11.61 5.61
CA GLY A 49 -7.97 -11.62 4.86
C GLY A 49 -9.13 -12.34 5.56
N GLY A 50 -10.28 -12.39 4.88
CA GLY A 50 -11.52 -12.93 5.42
C GLY A 50 -12.37 -11.88 6.11
N ILE A 51 -13.12 -12.26 7.14
CA ILE A 51 -14.11 -11.39 7.78
C ILE A 51 -13.45 -10.51 8.85
N TRP A 52 -13.84 -9.23 8.85
CA TRP A 52 -13.53 -8.21 9.84
C TRP A 52 -14.83 -7.65 10.41
N SER A 53 -14.84 -7.29 11.70
CA SER A 53 -15.94 -6.51 12.27
C SER A 53 -15.93 -5.10 11.68
N PHE A 54 -17.09 -4.57 11.33
CA PHE A 54 -17.22 -3.31 10.62
C PHE A 54 -18.30 -2.41 11.21
N ARG A 55 -18.07 -1.10 11.20
CA ARG A 55 -19.08 -0.07 11.51
C ARG A 55 -18.78 1.25 10.80
N ALA A 56 -19.77 1.79 10.11
CA ALA A 56 -19.76 3.18 9.64
C ALA A 56 -20.21 4.16 10.74
N ASP A 57 -19.56 5.32 10.84
CA ASP A 57 -19.88 6.36 11.81
C ASP A 57 -20.97 7.32 11.30
N PHE A 58 -22.23 6.88 11.36
CA PHE A 58 -23.38 7.70 10.94
C PHE A 58 -23.71 8.89 11.87
N SER A 59 -22.88 9.19 12.88
CA SER A 59 -23.10 10.37 13.73
C SER A 59 -23.13 11.66 12.90
N PRO A 60 -23.89 12.70 13.32
CA PRO A 60 -23.99 13.94 12.55
C PRO A 60 -22.65 14.61 12.25
N GLY A 61 -21.66 14.48 13.14
CA GLY A 61 -20.30 15.01 12.97
C GLY A 61 -19.35 14.06 12.23
N ARG A 62 -19.76 12.82 11.96
CA ARG A 62 -18.94 11.72 11.42
C ARG A 62 -17.71 11.38 12.27
N ASP A 63 -17.68 11.78 13.54
CA ASP A 63 -16.49 11.74 14.39
C ASP A 63 -16.73 11.11 15.77
N ALA A 64 -17.91 10.54 16.00
CA ALA A 64 -18.24 9.86 17.26
C ALA A 64 -17.24 8.76 17.61
N GLY A 65 -16.69 8.06 16.62
CA GLY A 65 -15.68 7.02 16.85
C GLY A 65 -14.38 7.55 17.45
N PHE A 66 -14.00 8.78 17.11
CA PHE A 66 -12.87 9.45 17.74
C PHE A 66 -13.24 10.06 19.09
N ALA A 67 -14.38 10.76 19.15
CA ALA A 67 -14.87 11.40 20.38
C ALA A 67 -15.04 10.39 21.52
N GLN A 68 -15.55 9.20 21.21
CA GLN A 68 -15.76 8.10 22.16
C GLN A 68 -14.61 7.10 22.21
N ARG A 69 -13.55 7.32 21.41
CA ARG A 69 -12.33 6.50 21.37
C ARG A 69 -12.61 5.02 21.12
N TRP A 70 -13.36 4.69 20.07
CA TRP A 70 -13.77 3.31 19.76
C TRP A 70 -12.59 2.33 19.69
N TYR A 71 -11.41 2.78 19.23
CA TYR A 71 -10.18 1.99 19.17
C TYR A 71 -9.64 1.49 20.52
N ARG A 72 -10.07 2.07 21.66
CA ARG A 72 -9.55 1.71 23.00
C ARG A 72 -10.05 0.36 23.52
N GLN A 73 -11.15 -0.16 22.99
CA GLN A 73 -11.74 -1.45 23.38
C GLN A 73 -12.31 -2.15 22.13
N PRO A 74 -12.69 -3.43 22.20
CA PRO A 74 -13.27 -4.12 21.05
C PRO A 74 -14.45 -3.35 20.44
N LEU A 75 -14.49 -3.25 19.11
CA LEU A 75 -15.45 -2.43 18.36
C LEU A 75 -16.91 -2.83 18.67
N ARG A 76 -17.15 -4.12 18.87
CA ARG A 76 -18.46 -4.66 19.30
C ARG A 76 -18.93 -4.17 20.67
N GLN A 77 -18.02 -3.74 21.56
CA GLN A 77 -18.37 -3.20 22.87
C GLN A 77 -18.74 -1.71 22.82
N THR A 78 -18.48 -1.04 21.70
CA THR A 78 -18.79 0.38 21.50
C THR A 78 -20.08 0.59 20.70
N GLY A 79 -20.74 -0.49 20.30
CA GLY A 79 -22.00 -0.49 19.56
C GLY A 79 -22.11 -1.68 18.60
N PRO A 80 -23.25 -1.84 17.91
CA PRO A 80 -23.44 -2.88 16.90
C PRO A 80 -22.38 -2.83 15.81
N VAL A 81 -21.99 -3.99 15.30
CA VAL A 81 -21.07 -4.17 14.17
C VAL A 81 -21.68 -5.15 13.18
N ILE A 82 -21.23 -5.10 11.94
CA ILE A 82 -21.55 -6.10 10.90
C ILE A 82 -20.26 -6.77 10.43
N ASP A 83 -20.39 -7.88 9.71
CA ASP A 83 -19.26 -8.56 9.07
C ASP A 83 -18.94 -7.89 7.73
N MET A 84 -17.65 -7.66 7.49
CA MET A 84 -17.16 -7.10 6.22
C MET A 84 -15.97 -7.90 5.72
N PRO A 85 -15.98 -8.39 4.46
CA PRO A 85 -14.84 -9.10 3.90
C PRO A 85 -13.68 -8.14 3.60
N VAL A 86 -12.47 -8.68 3.72
CA VAL A 86 -11.22 -8.04 3.29
C VAL A 86 -10.41 -9.09 2.51
N PRO A 87 -9.95 -8.80 1.28
CA PRO A 87 -10.10 -7.54 0.55
C PRO A 87 -11.50 -7.33 -0.07
N ALA A 88 -12.09 -6.15 0.09
CA ALA A 88 -13.31 -5.72 -0.59
C ALA A 88 -13.57 -4.21 -0.39
N SER A 89 -14.30 -3.61 -1.33
CA SER A 89 -15.00 -2.35 -1.09
C SER A 89 -16.28 -2.61 -0.30
N PHE A 90 -16.60 -1.81 0.70
CA PHE A 90 -17.78 -2.07 1.55
C PHE A 90 -19.11 -1.76 0.85
N ASN A 91 -19.07 -0.96 -0.21
CA ASN A 91 -20.23 -0.27 -0.77
C ASN A 91 -21.32 -1.25 -1.25
N ASP A 92 -20.92 -2.35 -1.90
CA ASP A 92 -21.86 -3.28 -2.56
C ASP A 92 -22.04 -4.60 -1.80
N ILE A 93 -21.49 -4.70 -0.59
CA ILE A 93 -21.58 -5.92 0.23
C ILE A 93 -22.96 -6.06 0.87
N THR A 94 -23.62 -4.94 1.16
CA THR A 94 -24.86 -4.91 1.94
C THR A 94 -26.04 -4.41 1.12
N GLN A 95 -27.23 -4.51 1.70
CA GLN A 95 -28.49 -4.05 1.11
C GLN A 95 -28.85 -2.65 1.64
N ASP A 96 -27.93 -1.99 2.36
CA ASP A 96 -28.13 -0.67 2.93
C ASP A 96 -27.65 0.42 1.95
N PRO A 97 -28.57 1.15 1.28
CA PRO A 97 -28.20 2.20 0.33
C PRO A 97 -27.52 3.40 1.02
N HIS A 98 -27.67 3.55 2.34
CA HIS A 98 -26.96 4.57 3.09
C HIS A 98 -25.49 4.23 3.27
N LEU A 99 -25.15 2.93 3.30
CA LEU A 99 -23.76 2.47 3.35
C LEU A 99 -23.10 2.57 1.98
N GLU A 100 -23.78 2.18 0.90
CA GLU A 100 -23.29 2.26 -0.49
C GLU A 100 -22.74 3.65 -0.82
N ASN A 101 -23.51 4.70 -0.50
CA ASN A 101 -23.18 6.09 -0.78
C ASN A 101 -22.58 6.84 0.42
N TYR A 102 -22.13 6.11 1.44
CA TYR A 102 -21.63 6.71 2.68
C TYR A 102 -20.37 7.55 2.45
N ILE A 103 -20.33 8.72 3.07
CA ILE A 103 -19.15 9.60 3.11
C ILE A 103 -18.81 9.89 4.58
N GLY A 104 -17.59 9.57 4.98
CA GLY A 104 -17.09 9.79 6.33
C GLY A 104 -16.17 8.66 6.79
N TRP A 105 -16.14 8.45 8.10
CA TRP A 105 -15.30 7.42 8.72
C TRP A 105 -16.02 6.09 8.83
N VAL A 106 -15.35 5.01 8.41
CA VAL A 106 -15.73 3.63 8.69
C VAL A 106 -14.63 2.95 9.50
N TRP A 107 -15.01 1.97 10.31
CA TRP A 107 -14.14 1.28 11.24
C TRP A 107 -14.13 -0.21 10.93
N TYR A 108 -12.94 -0.78 10.77
CA TYR A 108 -12.71 -2.22 10.68
C TYR A 108 -11.98 -2.71 11.93
N GLU A 109 -12.26 -3.93 12.38
CA GLU A 109 -11.50 -4.58 13.46
C GLU A 109 -11.34 -6.08 13.22
N LYS A 110 -10.13 -6.60 13.51
CA LYS A 110 -9.85 -8.03 13.55
C LYS A 110 -8.94 -8.37 14.73
N GLU A 111 -9.22 -9.49 15.38
CA GLU A 111 -8.34 -10.09 16.37
C GLU A 111 -7.58 -11.27 15.76
N VAL A 112 -6.28 -11.35 16.00
CA VAL A 112 -5.42 -12.43 15.48
C VAL A 112 -4.47 -12.95 16.54
N LEU A 113 -4.35 -14.27 16.65
CA LEU A 113 -3.31 -14.90 17.46
C LEU A 113 -2.01 -15.01 16.66
N LEU A 114 -0.93 -14.56 17.28
CA LEU A 114 0.41 -14.63 16.71
C LEU A 114 1.12 -15.91 17.19
N PRO A 115 1.90 -16.59 16.31
CA PRO A 115 2.77 -17.67 16.74
C PRO A 115 3.73 -17.22 17.84
N GLN A 116 3.91 -18.02 18.89
CA GLN A 116 4.78 -17.65 20.01
C GLN A 116 6.21 -17.32 19.57
N ARG A 117 6.71 -17.99 18.51
CA ARG A 117 8.03 -17.70 17.93
C ARG A 117 8.17 -16.28 17.38
N TRP A 118 7.09 -15.64 16.92
CA TRP A 118 7.14 -14.24 16.43
C TRP A 118 7.29 -13.21 17.57
N LEU A 119 7.15 -13.65 18.81
CA LEU A 119 7.23 -12.78 19.99
C LEU A 119 8.63 -12.76 20.62
N GLN A 120 9.62 -13.32 19.92
CA GLN A 120 11.04 -13.25 20.32
C GLN A 120 11.63 -11.87 19.98
N ASP A 121 12.59 -11.41 20.77
CA ASP A 121 13.16 -10.04 20.69
C ASP A 121 14.02 -9.79 19.43
N ASP A 122 14.48 -10.86 18.78
CA ASP A 122 15.30 -10.82 17.57
C ASP A 122 14.48 -10.81 16.27
N LEU A 123 13.16 -10.98 16.36
CA LEU A 123 12.25 -10.85 15.23
C LEU A 123 11.53 -9.49 15.23
N ARG A 124 11.48 -8.89 14.05
CA ARG A 124 10.63 -7.77 13.71
C ARG A 124 9.29 -8.30 13.20
N VAL A 125 8.19 -7.80 13.74
CA VAL A 125 6.82 -8.10 13.31
C VAL A 125 6.20 -6.85 12.72
N VAL A 126 5.73 -6.94 11.49
CA VAL A 126 5.24 -5.81 10.71
C VAL A 126 3.82 -6.05 10.28
N LEU A 127 2.96 -5.06 10.47
CA LEU A 127 1.62 -5.01 9.92
C LEU A 127 1.64 -4.18 8.63
N ARG A 128 1.21 -4.77 7.52
CA ARG A 128 1.21 -4.13 6.22
C ARG A 128 -0.16 -4.23 5.55
N PHE A 129 -0.59 -3.11 4.99
CA PHE A 129 -1.80 -2.99 4.18
C PHE A 129 -1.38 -2.80 2.72
N GLY A 130 -1.94 -3.58 1.80
CA GLY A 130 -1.72 -3.40 0.36
C GLY A 130 -2.36 -2.09 -0.15
N SER A 131 -3.52 -1.73 0.38
CA SER A 131 -4.17 -0.44 0.15
C SER A 131 -5.42 -0.29 1.03
N ALA A 132 -5.69 0.93 1.49
CA ALA A 132 -6.91 1.28 2.21
C ALA A 132 -7.34 2.72 1.85
N HIS A 133 -8.56 2.90 1.34
CA HIS A 133 -8.99 4.16 0.71
C HIS A 133 -9.72 5.12 1.65
N TYR A 134 -9.38 6.40 1.84
CA TYR A 134 -8.28 7.19 1.32
C TYR A 134 -7.36 7.65 2.47
N TYR A 135 -7.93 8.15 3.58
CA TYR A 135 -7.17 8.44 4.79
C TYR A 135 -7.38 7.33 5.81
N SER A 136 -6.30 6.67 6.21
CA SER A 136 -6.34 5.50 7.09
C SER A 136 -5.55 5.75 8.37
N MET A 137 -6.12 5.37 9.50
CA MET A 137 -5.46 5.36 10.81
C MET A 137 -5.57 3.96 11.39
N VAL A 138 -4.46 3.42 11.89
CA VAL A 138 -4.39 2.04 12.39
C VAL A 138 -3.97 2.02 13.85
N TRP A 139 -4.68 1.23 14.64
CA TRP A 139 -4.35 0.92 16.03
C TRP A 139 -4.10 -0.57 16.19
N VAL A 140 -3.09 -0.90 17.00
CA VAL A 140 -2.84 -2.26 17.50
C VAL A 140 -2.96 -2.24 19.01
N ASN A 141 -3.85 -3.08 19.54
CA ASN A 141 -4.19 -3.13 20.96
C ASN A 141 -4.56 -1.74 21.54
N GLY A 142 -5.21 -0.90 20.72
CA GLY A 142 -5.64 0.46 21.08
C GLY A 142 -4.53 1.52 21.09
N VAL A 143 -3.30 1.18 20.66
CA VAL A 143 -2.19 2.11 20.44
C VAL A 143 -2.09 2.39 18.94
N GLN A 144 -2.04 3.68 18.57
CA GLN A 144 -1.94 4.06 17.15
C GLN A 144 -0.54 3.74 16.64
N VAL A 145 -0.45 3.10 15.48
CA VAL A 145 0.82 2.63 14.90
C VAL A 145 1.17 3.28 13.57
N VAL A 146 0.18 3.66 12.76
CA VAL A 146 0.41 4.34 11.48
C VAL A 146 -0.80 5.16 11.05
N GLU A 147 -0.53 6.24 10.32
CA GLU A 147 -1.51 6.97 9.51
C GLU A 147 -1.01 6.97 8.06
N HIS A 148 -1.94 6.90 7.11
CA HIS A 148 -1.63 6.90 5.68
C HIS A 148 -2.66 7.71 4.91
N GLU A 149 -2.18 8.54 3.99
CA GLU A 149 -3.01 9.28 3.04
C GLU A 149 -2.75 8.75 1.62
N GLY A 150 -3.79 8.24 0.97
CA GLY A 150 -3.73 7.63 -0.36
C GLY A 150 -4.48 6.30 -0.41
N GLY A 151 -5.23 6.06 -1.48
CA GLY A 151 -6.14 4.90 -1.57
C GLY A 151 -5.64 3.67 -2.34
N HIS A 152 -4.47 3.76 -2.97
CA HIS A 152 -4.00 2.75 -3.95
C HIS A 152 -2.55 2.32 -3.74
N LEU A 153 -1.91 2.81 -2.68
CA LEU A 153 -0.53 2.50 -2.36
C LEU A 153 -0.44 1.83 -0.98
N PRO A 154 0.59 0.98 -0.81
CA PRO A 154 0.80 0.28 0.43
C PRO A 154 1.37 1.15 1.54
N PHE A 155 1.15 0.71 2.78
CA PHE A 155 1.78 1.25 3.97
C PHE A 155 1.94 0.17 5.04
N GLU A 156 2.91 0.36 5.94
CA GLU A 156 3.21 -0.61 6.99
C GLU A 156 3.61 0.05 8.31
N ALA A 157 3.59 -0.74 9.38
CA ALA A 157 4.05 -0.36 10.70
C ALA A 157 4.77 -1.51 11.38
N ASP A 158 5.93 -1.24 11.97
CA ASP A 158 6.56 -2.15 12.92
C ASP A 158 5.76 -2.18 14.23
N ILE A 159 5.22 -3.34 14.57
CA ILE A 159 4.38 -3.54 15.75
C ILE A 159 5.04 -4.44 16.79
N SER A 160 6.32 -4.78 16.61
CA SER A 160 7.07 -5.76 17.42
C SER A 160 6.93 -5.47 18.91
N ARG A 161 7.23 -4.23 19.32
CA ARG A 161 7.18 -3.79 20.72
C ARG A 161 5.80 -3.92 21.35
N ILE A 162 4.72 -3.82 20.56
CA ILE A 162 3.35 -3.90 21.08
C ILE A 162 2.98 -5.37 21.32
N VAL A 163 3.29 -6.24 20.36
CA VAL A 163 2.89 -7.65 20.41
C VAL A 163 3.77 -8.47 21.35
N GLN A 164 5.07 -8.17 21.42
CA GLN A 164 6.02 -8.85 22.32
C GLN A 164 5.71 -8.58 23.80
N ARG A 165 5.07 -7.45 24.13
CA ARG A 165 4.66 -7.11 25.51
C ARG A 165 3.36 -7.77 25.97
N SER A 166 2.68 -8.53 25.10
CA SER A 166 1.40 -9.16 25.43
C SER A 166 1.30 -10.58 24.87
N PRO A 167 2.23 -11.48 25.24
CA PRO A 167 2.24 -12.84 24.73
C PRO A 167 0.97 -13.60 25.14
N GLY A 168 0.43 -14.39 24.21
CA GLY A 168 -0.79 -15.18 24.42
C GLY A 168 -2.10 -14.38 24.37
N VAL A 169 -2.05 -13.05 24.21
CA VAL A 169 -3.24 -12.21 23.99
C VAL A 169 -3.43 -12.00 22.49
N PRO A 170 -4.65 -12.17 21.95
CA PRO A 170 -4.93 -11.82 20.56
C PRO A 170 -4.53 -10.37 20.25
N CYS A 171 -3.77 -10.19 19.18
CA CYS A 171 -3.44 -8.89 18.61
C CYS A 171 -4.71 -8.31 17.98
N ARG A 172 -5.23 -7.22 18.54
CA ARG A 172 -6.43 -6.53 18.03
C ARG A 172 -6.01 -5.38 17.13
N ILE A 173 -6.36 -5.48 15.85
CA ILE A 173 -6.06 -4.49 14.83
C ILE A 173 -7.36 -3.74 14.54
N THR A 174 -7.39 -2.44 14.80
CA THR A 174 -8.51 -1.55 14.47
C THR A 174 -8.06 -0.55 13.40
N VAL A 175 -8.87 -0.32 12.39
CA VAL A 175 -8.59 0.63 11.31
C VAL A 175 -9.75 1.60 11.19
N ALA A 176 -9.47 2.90 11.20
CA ALA A 176 -10.43 3.94 10.79
C ALA A 176 -10.04 4.42 9.39
N LEU A 177 -11.02 4.48 8.51
CA LEU A 177 -10.84 4.80 7.09
C LEU A 177 -11.81 5.90 6.68
N ASN A 178 -11.33 6.96 6.04
CA ASN A 178 -12.13 8.06 5.52
C ASN A 178 -12.06 8.13 3.99
N ASN A 179 -13.23 8.17 3.34
CA ASN A 179 -13.36 8.21 1.89
C ASN A 179 -13.75 9.59 1.33
N THR A 180 -13.65 10.65 2.14
CA THR A 180 -13.90 12.03 1.72
C THR A 180 -12.77 12.51 0.81
N LEU A 181 -13.12 12.95 -0.40
CA LEU A 181 -12.17 13.53 -1.34
C LEU A 181 -12.24 15.05 -1.28
N THR A 182 -11.06 15.68 -1.25
CA THR A 182 -10.91 17.13 -1.13
C THR A 182 -10.15 17.67 -2.35
N PRO A 183 -10.05 19.00 -2.53
CA PRO A 183 -9.23 19.55 -3.61
C PRO A 183 -7.75 19.19 -3.52
N HIS A 184 -7.30 18.64 -2.38
CA HIS A 184 -5.91 18.27 -2.12
C HIS A 184 -5.68 16.75 -2.16
N THR A 185 -6.73 15.93 -2.31
CA THR A 185 -6.58 14.48 -2.47
C THR A 185 -6.28 14.12 -3.92
N LEU A 186 -5.74 12.92 -4.15
CA LEU A 186 -5.61 12.32 -5.47
C LEU A 186 -6.37 10.97 -5.52
N PRO A 187 -7.53 10.90 -6.21
CA PRO A 187 -8.15 11.95 -7.03
C PRO A 187 -8.78 13.09 -6.21
N PRO A 188 -8.96 14.30 -6.79
CA PRO A 188 -9.56 15.43 -6.11
C PRO A 188 -11.08 15.35 -6.09
N GLY A 189 -11.68 15.97 -5.08
CA GLY A 189 -13.12 16.12 -4.94
C GLY A 189 -13.51 17.36 -4.15
N SER A 190 -14.80 17.56 -3.91
CA SER A 190 -15.28 18.57 -2.97
C SER A 190 -16.59 18.17 -2.30
N ILE A 191 -16.74 18.55 -1.04
CA ILE A 191 -18.02 18.45 -0.34
C ILE A 191 -18.85 19.69 -0.60
N GLN A 192 -20.10 19.50 -1.04
CA GLN A 192 -21.07 20.57 -1.22
C GLN A 192 -22.27 20.36 -0.30
N TYR A 193 -22.48 21.31 0.61
CA TYR A 193 -23.69 21.36 1.44
C TYR A 193 -24.84 22.02 0.66
N MET A 194 -26.00 21.35 0.67
CA MET A 194 -27.19 21.85 -0.02
C MET A 194 -28.07 22.61 0.96
N ASN A 195 -27.88 23.94 1.00
CA ASN A 195 -28.50 24.80 2.02
C ASN A 195 -29.96 25.20 1.73
N ASP A 196 -30.49 24.85 0.54
CA ASP A 196 -31.90 25.10 0.20
C ASP A 196 -32.81 24.10 0.92
N LYS A 197 -33.34 24.55 2.06
CA LYS A 197 -34.24 23.76 2.93
C LYS A 197 -35.58 23.41 2.28
N THR A 198 -35.94 24.03 1.15
CA THR A 198 -37.16 23.69 0.43
C THR A 198 -36.99 22.44 -0.45
N ARG A 199 -35.74 22.11 -0.78
CA ARG A 199 -35.39 20.99 -1.69
C ARG A 199 -34.63 19.87 -0.99
N TYR A 200 -33.88 20.19 0.06
CA TYR A 200 -32.97 19.25 0.72
C TYR A 200 -33.20 19.22 2.23
N PRO A 201 -33.05 18.04 2.86
CA PRO A 201 -33.14 17.93 4.31
C PRO A 201 -31.99 18.67 5.00
N LYS A 202 -32.16 18.95 6.30
CA LYS A 202 -31.14 19.62 7.11
C LYS A 202 -29.81 18.85 7.05
N ASN A 203 -28.72 19.58 6.84
CA ASN A 203 -27.34 19.06 6.75
C ASN A 203 -27.10 18.09 5.58
N TYR A 204 -27.95 18.09 4.54
CA TYR A 204 -27.68 17.32 3.33
C TYR A 204 -26.43 17.84 2.62
N PHE A 205 -25.53 16.93 2.25
CA PHE A 205 -24.32 17.22 1.49
C PHE A 205 -24.04 16.10 0.50
N VAL A 206 -23.24 16.40 -0.51
CA VAL A 206 -22.79 15.46 -1.54
C VAL A 206 -21.29 15.59 -1.77
N GLN A 207 -20.66 14.49 -2.20
CA GLN A 207 -19.30 14.48 -2.72
C GLN A 207 -19.34 14.72 -4.23
N ASN A 208 -18.82 15.85 -4.66
CA ASN A 208 -18.59 16.12 -6.07
C ASN A 208 -17.26 15.51 -6.50
N ILE A 209 -17.29 14.76 -7.61
CA ILE A 209 -16.14 14.12 -8.25
C ILE A 209 -16.11 14.49 -9.75
N ARG A 210 -14.95 14.34 -10.38
CA ARG A 210 -14.73 14.64 -11.81
C ARG A 210 -13.98 13.54 -12.55
N PHE A 211 -14.11 12.33 -12.04
CA PHE A 211 -13.55 11.12 -12.62
C PHE A 211 -14.69 10.12 -12.86
N ASP A 212 -14.51 9.24 -13.84
CA ASP A 212 -15.57 8.37 -14.38
C ASP A 212 -15.46 6.94 -13.86
N PHE A 213 -15.38 6.81 -12.54
CA PHE A 213 -15.48 5.53 -11.83
C PHE A 213 -16.03 5.77 -10.43
N PHE A 214 -16.70 4.78 -9.86
CA PHE A 214 -17.29 4.91 -8.54
C PHE A 214 -16.21 5.04 -7.45
N ASN A 215 -16.46 5.93 -6.47
CA ASN A 215 -15.55 6.16 -5.34
C ASN A 215 -15.70 5.07 -4.26
N TYR A 216 -15.48 3.83 -4.69
CA TYR A 216 -15.44 2.67 -3.80
C TYR A 216 -14.42 2.89 -2.68
N ALA A 217 -14.79 2.48 -1.47
CA ALA A 217 -13.99 2.62 -0.29
C ALA A 217 -13.94 1.33 0.54
N GLY A 218 -12.88 1.18 1.31
CA GLY A 218 -12.61 -0.03 2.09
C GLY A 218 -11.15 -0.45 2.03
N ILE A 219 -10.90 -1.67 2.49
CA ILE A 219 -9.57 -2.30 2.44
C ILE A 219 -9.56 -3.19 1.20
N HIS A 220 -9.04 -2.65 0.09
CA HIS A 220 -9.16 -3.25 -1.24
C HIS A 220 -8.12 -4.32 -1.55
N ARG A 221 -7.01 -4.37 -0.81
CA ARG A 221 -5.88 -5.28 -1.04
C ARG A 221 -5.50 -6.00 0.25
N PRO A 222 -4.71 -7.09 0.15
CA PRO A 222 -4.37 -7.91 1.31
C PRO A 222 -3.83 -7.11 2.49
N VAL A 223 -4.18 -7.58 3.68
CA VAL A 223 -3.58 -7.13 4.93
C VAL A 223 -2.77 -8.30 5.45
N VAL A 224 -1.50 -8.08 5.70
CA VAL A 224 -0.59 -9.14 6.13
C VAL A 224 0.13 -8.72 7.39
N LEU A 225 0.41 -9.70 8.24
CA LEU A 225 1.52 -9.62 9.16
C LEU A 225 2.69 -10.37 8.55
N TYR A 226 3.88 -9.79 8.57
CA TYR A 226 5.09 -10.50 8.17
C TYR A 226 6.21 -10.31 9.18
N THR A 227 7.19 -11.21 9.14
CA THR A 227 8.38 -11.13 9.98
C THR A 227 9.64 -10.94 9.17
N THR A 228 10.62 -10.29 9.79
CA THR A 228 12.02 -10.28 9.38
C THR A 228 12.88 -10.46 10.62
N PRO A 229 14.17 -10.76 10.50
CA PRO A 229 15.11 -10.50 11.59
C PRO A 229 15.14 -8.99 11.93
N SER A 230 15.67 -8.66 13.10
CA SER A 230 15.78 -7.26 13.57
C SER A 230 16.76 -6.42 12.73
N VAL A 231 17.73 -7.06 12.08
CA VAL A 231 18.52 -6.48 10.98
C VAL A 231 17.99 -7.06 9.67
N TYR A 232 17.58 -6.23 8.73
CA TYR A 232 16.84 -6.69 7.56
C TYR A 232 17.15 -5.89 6.30
N ILE A 233 16.95 -6.53 5.15
CA ILE A 233 16.98 -5.90 3.83
C ILE A 233 15.69 -5.10 3.67
N ASP A 234 15.83 -3.79 3.56
CA ASP A 234 14.74 -2.81 3.55
C ASP A 234 14.32 -2.44 2.13
N ASP A 235 15.30 -2.22 1.24
CA ASP A 235 15.06 -1.84 -0.15
C ASP A 235 16.07 -2.49 -1.11
N ILE A 236 15.62 -2.75 -2.33
CA ILE A 236 16.44 -3.27 -3.43
C ILE A 236 16.04 -2.53 -4.70
N THR A 237 16.93 -1.66 -5.18
CA THR A 237 16.80 -1.02 -6.49
C THR A 237 17.63 -1.77 -7.51
N VAL A 238 17.01 -2.18 -8.62
CA VAL A 238 17.67 -2.82 -9.76
C VAL A 238 17.42 -2.02 -11.03
N THR A 239 18.47 -1.77 -11.79
CA THR A 239 18.38 -1.30 -13.18
C THR A 239 19.15 -2.23 -14.08
N THR A 240 18.67 -2.41 -15.31
CA THR A 240 19.32 -3.33 -16.26
C THR A 240 19.59 -2.64 -17.57
N THR A 241 20.72 -2.99 -18.18
CA THR A 241 21.05 -2.61 -19.55
C THR A 241 21.61 -3.82 -20.27
N SER A 242 21.49 -3.85 -21.59
CA SER A 242 21.97 -4.95 -22.42
C SER A 242 22.77 -4.42 -23.60
N SER A 243 23.88 -5.10 -23.87
CA SER A 243 24.54 -5.13 -25.18
C SER A 243 24.29 -6.50 -25.84
N GLU A 244 24.70 -6.70 -27.09
CA GLU A 244 24.42 -7.94 -27.85
C GLU A 244 24.94 -9.22 -27.16
N SER A 245 26.05 -9.17 -26.41
CA SER A 245 26.68 -10.35 -25.81
C SER A 245 26.71 -10.37 -24.29
N VAL A 246 26.52 -9.21 -23.63
CA VAL A 246 26.57 -9.08 -22.17
C VAL A 246 25.50 -8.11 -21.70
N ALA A 247 24.72 -8.52 -20.70
CA ALA A 247 23.87 -7.64 -19.93
C ALA A 247 24.51 -7.27 -18.58
N THR A 248 24.12 -6.11 -18.07
CA THR A 248 24.49 -5.64 -16.74
C THR A 248 23.24 -5.44 -15.89
N VAL A 249 23.28 -5.98 -14.68
CA VAL A 249 22.27 -5.78 -13.65
C VAL A 249 22.92 -4.96 -12.54
N GLN A 250 22.63 -3.66 -12.53
CA GLN A 250 23.12 -2.76 -11.50
C GLN A 250 22.15 -2.80 -10.31
N TYR A 251 22.69 -2.95 -9.10
CA TYR A 251 21.91 -3.05 -7.88
C TYR A 251 22.37 -2.05 -6.82
N GLN A 252 21.41 -1.63 -5.99
CA GLN A 252 21.62 -0.91 -4.74
C GLN A 252 20.68 -1.51 -3.69
N ILE A 253 21.19 -1.79 -2.50
CA ILE A 253 20.49 -2.48 -1.41
C ILE A 253 20.61 -1.63 -0.14
N SER A 254 19.47 -1.41 0.51
CA SER A 254 19.40 -0.78 1.83
C SER A 254 19.22 -1.86 2.91
N VAL A 255 19.94 -1.73 4.02
CA VAL A 255 19.82 -2.58 5.20
C VAL A 255 19.55 -1.69 6.41
N VAL A 256 18.60 -2.10 7.25
CA VAL A 256 18.23 -1.40 8.49
C VAL A 256 18.53 -2.29 9.70
N GLY A 257 18.92 -1.67 10.82
CA GLY A 257 19.12 -2.33 12.12
C GLY A 257 20.58 -2.50 12.53
N SER A 258 21.53 -2.47 11.59
CA SER A 258 22.97 -2.52 11.86
C SER A 258 23.76 -1.86 10.72
N GLU A 259 24.89 -1.24 11.04
CA GLU A 259 25.90 -0.80 10.05
C GLU A 259 26.97 -1.88 9.80
N LEU A 260 27.04 -2.89 10.68
CA LEU A 260 27.97 -4.02 10.58
C LEU A 260 27.23 -5.23 10.03
N TYR A 261 27.28 -5.37 8.71
CA TYR A 261 26.67 -6.47 7.97
C TYR A 261 27.52 -6.85 6.75
N SER A 262 27.28 -8.04 6.21
CA SER A 262 27.75 -8.46 4.90
C SER A 262 26.56 -8.79 3.99
N LEU A 263 26.73 -8.57 2.70
CA LEU A 263 25.75 -8.90 1.67
C LEU A 263 26.43 -9.78 0.62
N SER A 264 25.76 -10.85 0.25
CA SER A 264 26.10 -11.70 -0.90
C SER A 264 24.87 -11.85 -1.80
N LEU A 265 25.09 -11.81 -3.11
CA LEU A 265 24.05 -11.84 -4.12
C LEU A 265 24.31 -12.99 -5.10
N SER A 266 23.24 -13.67 -5.50
CA SER A 266 23.28 -14.61 -6.61
C SER A 266 22.12 -14.36 -7.56
N LEU A 267 22.44 -14.17 -8.84
CA LEU A 267 21.45 -14.06 -9.91
C LEU A 267 21.31 -15.44 -10.58
N ARG A 268 20.09 -15.99 -10.57
CA ARG A 268 19.79 -17.33 -11.08
C ARG A 268 18.88 -17.28 -12.30
N ASP A 269 19.14 -18.14 -13.28
CA ASP A 269 18.24 -18.37 -14.41
C ASP A 269 17.01 -19.21 -14.02
N GLN A 270 16.12 -19.50 -14.98
CA GLN A 270 14.88 -20.24 -14.74
C GLN A 270 15.12 -21.70 -14.35
N GLU A 271 16.29 -22.26 -14.72
CA GLU A 271 16.76 -23.58 -14.34
C GLU A 271 17.45 -23.59 -12.96
N GLY A 272 17.59 -22.43 -12.30
CA GLY A 272 18.17 -22.29 -10.97
C GLY A 272 19.71 -22.19 -10.95
N LYS A 273 20.36 -22.15 -12.11
CA LYS A 273 21.81 -22.01 -12.24
C LYS A 273 22.21 -20.56 -11.96
N VAL A 274 23.25 -20.39 -11.14
CA VAL A 274 23.84 -19.09 -10.85
C VAL A 274 24.59 -18.60 -12.09
N VAL A 275 24.14 -17.47 -12.65
CA VAL A 275 24.74 -16.84 -13.84
C VAL A 275 25.64 -15.64 -13.50
N ALA A 276 25.44 -15.05 -12.32
CA ALA A 276 26.30 -13.98 -11.79
C ALA A 276 26.22 -13.93 -10.26
N THR A 277 27.29 -13.44 -9.63
CA THR A 277 27.37 -13.21 -8.19
C THR A 277 27.90 -11.81 -7.91
N GLY A 278 27.57 -11.26 -6.75
CA GLY A 278 28.08 -9.97 -6.29
C GLY A 278 28.04 -9.88 -4.78
N ASP A 279 28.66 -8.84 -4.24
CA ASP A 279 28.77 -8.62 -2.81
C ASP A 279 28.59 -7.14 -2.48
N GLY A 280 28.31 -6.83 -1.22
CA GLY A 280 28.15 -5.47 -0.72
C GLY A 280 26.82 -4.80 -1.12
N PRO A 281 26.61 -3.54 -0.68
CA PRO A 281 25.32 -2.86 -0.81
C PRO A 281 25.07 -2.28 -2.21
N ALA A 282 26.09 -2.18 -3.06
CA ALA A 282 25.91 -1.71 -4.43
C ALA A 282 26.95 -2.36 -5.36
N GLY A 283 26.55 -2.59 -6.60
CA GLY A 283 27.44 -3.21 -7.58
C GLY A 283 26.78 -3.45 -8.92
N VAL A 284 27.49 -4.17 -9.79
CA VAL A 284 27.03 -4.54 -11.13
C VAL A 284 27.32 -6.00 -11.38
N LEU A 285 26.28 -6.78 -11.63
CA LEU A 285 26.37 -8.17 -12.08
C LEU A 285 26.46 -8.20 -13.60
N LYS A 286 27.40 -8.96 -14.17
CA LYS A 286 27.54 -9.16 -15.62
C LYS A 286 26.99 -10.53 -16.00
N VAL A 287 26.06 -10.56 -16.95
CA VAL A 287 25.41 -11.78 -17.44
C VAL A 287 25.81 -11.99 -18.90
N PRO A 288 26.73 -12.93 -19.20
CA PRO A 288 27.08 -13.26 -20.59
C PRO A 288 25.95 -14.03 -21.26
N ASN A 289 25.72 -13.75 -22.55
CA ASN A 289 24.65 -14.34 -23.37
C ASN A 289 23.28 -14.31 -22.65
N PRO A 290 22.78 -13.12 -22.29
CA PRO A 290 21.60 -12.98 -21.45
C PRO A 290 20.33 -13.39 -22.19
N ASN A 291 19.41 -14.06 -21.48
CA ASN A 291 18.03 -14.18 -21.88
C ASN A 291 17.31 -12.88 -21.49
N LEU A 292 16.97 -12.06 -22.48
CA LEU A 292 16.30 -10.78 -22.23
C LEU A 292 14.82 -11.00 -21.92
N TRP A 293 14.27 -10.13 -21.07
CA TRP A 293 12.82 -10.00 -20.93
C TRP A 293 12.26 -9.37 -22.20
N TRP A 294 11.32 -10.07 -22.83
CA TRP A 294 10.61 -9.58 -24.01
C TRP A 294 9.11 -9.48 -23.74
N PRO A 295 8.43 -8.47 -24.31
CA PRO A 295 6.98 -8.44 -24.31
C PRO A 295 6.37 -9.67 -24.99
N TYR A 296 5.18 -10.05 -24.53
CA TYR A 296 4.31 -10.98 -25.23
C TYR A 296 4.16 -10.52 -26.69
N LEU A 297 4.23 -11.49 -27.61
CA LEU A 297 4.22 -11.29 -29.07
C LEU A 297 5.50 -10.74 -29.71
N MET A 298 6.57 -10.45 -28.95
CA MET A 298 7.88 -10.06 -29.51
C MET A 298 8.94 -11.16 -29.51
N HIS A 299 8.73 -12.25 -28.75
CA HIS A 299 9.70 -13.34 -28.61
C HIS A 299 9.00 -14.65 -28.30
N GLU A 300 9.65 -15.79 -28.60
CA GLU A 300 9.13 -17.13 -28.32
C GLU A 300 9.03 -17.43 -26.82
N ASN A 301 9.91 -16.81 -26.03
CA ASN A 301 9.93 -16.87 -24.57
C ASN A 301 9.75 -15.47 -23.97
N PRO A 302 8.53 -14.91 -23.96
CA PRO A 302 8.24 -13.60 -23.36
C PRO A 302 8.27 -13.69 -21.83
N GLY A 303 8.44 -12.57 -21.15
CA GLY A 303 8.37 -12.56 -19.69
C GLY A 303 9.53 -13.28 -18.98
N TYR A 304 10.67 -13.46 -19.66
CA TYR A 304 11.83 -14.13 -19.05
C TYR A 304 12.33 -13.35 -17.83
N ARG A 305 12.49 -14.03 -16.69
CA ARG A 305 12.93 -13.44 -15.43
C ARG A 305 14.01 -14.30 -14.78
N TYR A 306 15.07 -13.64 -14.35
CA TYR A 306 16.03 -14.16 -13.40
C TYR A 306 15.51 -14.00 -11.97
N LEU A 307 16.13 -14.70 -11.02
CA LEU A 307 15.90 -14.52 -9.58
C LEU A 307 17.17 -13.96 -8.94
N LEU A 308 17.10 -12.72 -8.43
CA LEU A 308 18.17 -12.10 -7.64
C LEU A 308 17.94 -12.44 -6.17
N GLU A 309 18.67 -13.44 -5.67
CA GLU A 309 18.71 -13.78 -4.25
C GLU A 309 19.75 -12.91 -3.55
N VAL A 310 19.30 -12.15 -2.55
CA VAL A 310 20.14 -11.33 -1.67
C VAL A 310 20.17 -11.98 -0.30
N LYS A 311 21.37 -12.26 0.22
CA LYS A 311 21.60 -12.78 1.57
C LYS A 311 22.37 -11.75 2.38
N MET A 312 21.79 -11.35 3.50
CA MET A 312 22.37 -10.46 4.48
C MET A 312 22.76 -11.27 5.72
N GLN A 313 23.96 -11.04 6.24
CA GLN A 313 24.38 -11.54 7.54
C GLN A 313 24.82 -10.37 8.41
N ALA A 314 24.35 -10.33 9.66
CA ALA A 314 24.74 -9.30 10.61
C ALA A 314 24.88 -9.88 12.02
N GLN A 315 25.78 -9.31 12.81
CA GLN A 315 25.85 -9.60 14.24
C GLN A 315 24.99 -8.58 14.99
N ALA A 316 23.93 -9.03 15.64
CA ALA A 316 23.05 -8.19 16.45
C ALA A 316 22.71 -8.88 17.77
N ASN A 317 22.83 -8.15 18.89
CA ASN A 317 22.59 -8.67 20.24
C ASN A 317 23.37 -9.95 20.58
N GLY A 318 24.59 -10.11 20.03
CA GLY A 318 25.42 -11.30 20.25
C GLY A 318 24.97 -12.53 19.46
N VAL A 319 23.96 -12.42 18.58
CA VAL A 319 23.46 -13.49 17.72
C VAL A 319 23.73 -13.14 16.25
N LEU A 320 24.12 -14.13 15.46
CA LEU A 320 24.20 -14.01 14.00
C LEU A 320 22.77 -14.04 13.45
N GLN A 321 22.36 -12.95 12.80
CA GLN A 321 21.09 -12.84 12.09
C GLN A 321 21.33 -12.99 10.60
N GLU A 322 20.46 -13.75 9.94
CA GLU A 322 20.47 -13.94 8.50
C GLU A 322 19.14 -13.49 7.91
N ASP A 323 19.18 -12.68 6.86
CA ASP A 323 18.01 -12.29 6.09
C ASP A 323 18.18 -12.61 4.61
N VAL A 324 17.15 -13.20 4.01
CA VAL A 324 17.13 -13.62 2.61
C VAL A 324 15.92 -13.01 1.93
N TYR A 325 16.16 -12.31 0.82
CA TYR A 325 15.12 -11.79 -0.05
C TYR A 325 15.42 -12.13 -1.51
N THR A 326 14.40 -12.58 -2.25
CA THR A 326 14.53 -12.93 -3.67
C THR A 326 13.66 -12.01 -4.52
N LEU A 327 14.30 -11.25 -5.40
CA LEU A 327 13.65 -10.32 -6.33
C LEU A 327 13.67 -10.87 -7.76
N PRO A 328 12.52 -11.05 -8.43
CA PRO A 328 12.49 -11.35 -9.86
C PRO A 328 13.05 -10.17 -10.69
N VAL A 329 13.91 -10.46 -11.67
CA VAL A 329 14.56 -9.44 -12.52
C VAL A 329 14.41 -9.81 -13.99
N GLY A 330 13.66 -9.00 -14.74
CA GLY A 330 13.63 -9.05 -16.21
C GLY A 330 14.68 -8.12 -16.81
N ILE A 331 15.70 -8.66 -17.47
CA ILE A 331 16.74 -7.84 -18.13
C ILE A 331 16.16 -7.23 -19.39
N ARG A 332 15.95 -5.92 -19.40
CA ARG A 332 15.47 -5.16 -20.57
C ARG A 332 15.92 -3.71 -20.57
N SER A 333 15.96 -3.09 -21.75
CA SER A 333 16.07 -1.64 -21.91
C SER A 333 14.80 -1.03 -22.49
N VAL A 334 14.50 0.20 -22.09
CA VAL A 334 13.41 1.02 -22.63
C VAL A 334 14.01 2.33 -23.11
N HIS A 335 13.74 2.70 -24.35
CA HIS A 335 14.25 3.94 -24.94
C HIS A 335 13.19 4.57 -25.83
N VAL A 336 13.03 5.89 -25.77
CA VAL A 336 12.10 6.64 -26.62
C VAL A 336 12.91 7.54 -27.55
N THR A 337 12.69 7.39 -28.84
CA THR A 337 13.22 8.31 -29.86
C THR A 337 12.18 9.40 -30.15
N SER A 338 12.45 10.29 -31.10
CA SER A 338 11.46 11.28 -31.54
C SER A 338 10.18 10.66 -32.13
N THR A 339 10.24 9.43 -32.63
CA THR A 339 9.12 8.80 -33.35
C THR A 339 8.82 7.35 -32.98
N GLN A 340 9.61 6.73 -32.09
CA GLN A 340 9.49 5.31 -31.76
C GLN A 340 9.70 5.04 -30.27
N PHE A 341 8.92 4.11 -29.73
CA PHE A 341 9.16 3.47 -28.45
C PHE A 341 9.95 2.18 -28.69
N LEU A 342 11.09 2.01 -28.03
CA LEU A 342 11.99 0.87 -28.22
C LEU A 342 12.06 0.04 -26.94
N ILE A 343 11.93 -1.27 -27.08
CA ILE A 343 12.25 -2.25 -26.04
C ILE A 343 13.40 -3.10 -26.56
N ASN A 344 14.50 -3.18 -25.80
CA ASN A 344 15.72 -3.90 -26.18
C ASN A 344 16.25 -3.48 -27.58
N GLY A 345 16.17 -2.17 -27.87
CA GLY A 345 16.58 -1.59 -29.15
C GLY A 345 15.64 -1.87 -30.33
N LYS A 346 14.56 -2.64 -30.16
CA LYS A 346 13.58 -2.93 -31.22
C LYS A 346 12.32 -2.07 -31.07
N PRO A 347 11.74 -1.56 -32.18
CA PRO A 347 10.47 -0.84 -32.13
C PRO A 347 9.36 -1.68 -31.50
N PHE A 348 8.68 -1.10 -30.51
CA PHE A 348 7.54 -1.68 -29.82
C PHE A 348 6.29 -0.86 -30.15
N TYR A 349 5.18 -1.55 -30.38
CA TYR A 349 3.88 -0.95 -30.59
C TYR A 349 2.93 -1.42 -29.49
N PHE A 350 2.24 -0.48 -28.85
CA PHE A 350 1.21 -0.80 -27.87
C PHE A 350 -0.07 -1.23 -28.59
N HIS A 351 -0.47 -2.48 -28.42
CA HIS A 351 -1.78 -2.99 -28.85
C HIS A 351 -2.41 -3.66 -27.64
N GLY A 352 -3.23 -2.88 -26.94
CA GLY A 352 -3.68 -3.20 -25.60
C GLY A 352 -4.99 -2.52 -25.23
N VAL A 353 -5.29 -2.54 -23.95
CA VAL A 353 -6.54 -2.00 -23.39
C VAL A 353 -6.26 -1.05 -22.22
N ASN A 354 -7.25 -0.26 -21.84
CA ASN A 354 -7.30 0.28 -20.49
C ASN A 354 -8.09 -0.72 -19.62
N LYS A 355 -7.79 -0.78 -18.33
CA LYS A 355 -8.49 -1.64 -17.37
C LYS A 355 -9.06 -0.80 -16.23
N HIS A 356 -9.75 -1.45 -15.30
CA HIS A 356 -10.01 -0.95 -13.95
C HIS A 356 -9.92 -2.12 -12.97
N GLU A 357 -9.52 -1.85 -11.72
CA GLU A 357 -9.84 -2.74 -10.59
C GLU A 357 -11.31 -2.52 -10.20
N ASP A 358 -12.20 -3.29 -10.82
CA ASP A 358 -13.66 -3.22 -10.67
C ASP A 358 -14.27 -4.61 -10.93
N ALA A 359 -15.19 -5.03 -10.06
CA ALA A 359 -15.93 -6.27 -10.22
C ALA A 359 -17.19 -6.28 -9.36
N ASP A 360 -18.18 -7.06 -9.81
CA ASP A 360 -19.44 -7.28 -9.09
C ASP A 360 -19.19 -7.66 -7.62
N ILE A 361 -19.98 -7.06 -6.72
CA ILE A 361 -20.02 -7.25 -5.26
C ILE A 361 -18.76 -6.76 -4.51
N ARG A 362 -17.56 -7.11 -4.98
CA ARG A 362 -16.31 -6.77 -4.29
C ARG A 362 -15.81 -5.35 -4.57
N GLY A 363 -16.38 -4.66 -5.56
CA GLY A 363 -15.90 -3.37 -6.05
C GLY A 363 -14.44 -3.47 -6.48
N LYS A 364 -13.55 -2.74 -5.78
CA LYS A 364 -12.10 -2.73 -6.05
C LYS A 364 -11.33 -3.86 -5.36
N GLY A 365 -12.00 -4.77 -4.65
CA GLY A 365 -11.37 -5.86 -3.91
C GLY A 365 -10.56 -6.81 -4.82
N LEU A 366 -9.31 -7.07 -4.45
CA LEU A 366 -8.45 -8.05 -5.12
C LEU A 366 -9.09 -9.45 -5.17
N ASP A 367 -9.09 -10.09 -6.35
CA ASP A 367 -9.57 -11.46 -6.53
C ASP A 367 -8.71 -12.24 -7.54
N TRP A 368 -8.10 -13.33 -7.08
CA TRP A 368 -7.21 -14.15 -7.92
C TRP A 368 -7.89 -14.80 -9.11
N ALA A 369 -9.16 -15.21 -8.99
CA ALA A 369 -9.87 -15.85 -10.08
C ALA A 369 -10.13 -14.86 -11.23
N LEU A 370 -10.50 -13.62 -10.88
CA LEU A 370 -10.69 -12.54 -11.85
C LEU A 370 -9.36 -12.07 -12.45
N ILE A 371 -8.31 -11.92 -11.63
CA ILE A 371 -6.99 -11.55 -12.14
C ILE A 371 -6.49 -12.56 -13.18
N VAL A 372 -6.54 -13.86 -12.86
CA VAL A 372 -6.12 -14.91 -13.81
C VAL A 372 -7.04 -14.94 -15.04
N LYS A 373 -8.34 -14.74 -14.87
CA LYS A 373 -9.29 -14.64 -15.99
C LYS A 373 -8.95 -13.48 -16.92
N ASP A 374 -8.63 -12.31 -16.37
CA ASP A 374 -8.25 -11.13 -17.14
C ASP A 374 -6.97 -11.37 -17.94
N PHE A 375 -5.93 -11.95 -17.35
CA PHE A 375 -4.71 -12.25 -18.09
C PHE A 375 -4.93 -13.30 -19.19
N ASN A 376 -5.80 -14.30 -18.95
CA ASN A 376 -6.22 -15.22 -20.00
C ASN A 376 -6.94 -14.51 -21.15
N LEU A 377 -7.80 -13.53 -20.85
CA LEU A 377 -8.49 -12.71 -21.85
C LEU A 377 -7.53 -11.78 -22.60
N LEU A 378 -6.57 -11.15 -21.91
CA LEU A 378 -5.53 -10.32 -22.54
C LEU A 378 -4.74 -11.13 -23.57
N ARG A 379 -4.30 -12.34 -23.20
CA ARG A 379 -3.59 -13.24 -24.11
C ARG A 379 -4.47 -13.71 -25.26
N TRP A 380 -5.71 -14.09 -24.99
CA TRP A 380 -6.69 -14.47 -26.02
C TRP A 380 -6.93 -13.35 -27.04
N LEU A 381 -7.00 -12.11 -26.57
CA LEU A 381 -7.18 -10.92 -27.40
C LEU A 381 -5.93 -10.58 -28.24
N GLY A 382 -4.76 -11.10 -27.87
CA GLY A 382 -3.49 -10.63 -28.44
C GLY A 382 -3.07 -9.26 -27.90
N ALA A 383 -3.55 -8.88 -26.71
CA ALA A 383 -3.15 -7.66 -26.04
C ALA A 383 -1.76 -7.82 -25.42
N ASN A 384 -0.82 -6.95 -25.79
CA ASN A 384 0.56 -6.98 -25.28
C ASN A 384 0.81 -5.95 -24.17
N SER A 385 -0.21 -5.14 -23.86
CA SER A 385 -0.08 -4.00 -22.95
C SER A 385 -1.39 -3.58 -22.32
N PHE A 386 -1.32 -2.88 -21.19
CA PHE A 386 -2.42 -2.08 -20.68
C PHE A 386 -1.93 -0.89 -19.85
N ARG A 387 -2.85 0.04 -19.56
CA ARG A 387 -2.63 1.15 -18.62
C ARG A 387 -3.40 0.92 -17.32
N THR A 388 -2.80 1.22 -16.18
CA THR A 388 -3.43 1.12 -14.84
C THR A 388 -4.39 2.30 -14.60
N SER A 389 -5.43 2.40 -15.42
CA SER A 389 -6.41 3.49 -15.35
C SER A 389 -7.25 3.39 -14.06
N HIS A 390 -7.28 4.36 -13.16
CA HIS A 390 -6.56 5.64 -13.13
C HIS A 390 -5.78 5.76 -11.82
N TYR A 391 -5.06 4.71 -11.46
CA TYR A 391 -4.37 4.55 -10.19
C TYR A 391 -3.46 3.30 -10.25
N PRO A 392 -2.38 3.24 -9.45
CA PRO A 392 -1.55 2.03 -9.36
C PRO A 392 -2.41 0.83 -8.97
N TYR A 393 -2.24 -0.29 -9.64
CA TYR A 393 -2.95 -1.54 -9.35
C TYR A 393 -2.23 -2.36 -8.28
N ALA A 394 -2.86 -3.45 -7.84
CA ALA A 394 -2.26 -4.36 -6.89
C ALA A 394 -0.89 -4.90 -7.38
N GLU A 395 0.05 -5.04 -6.46
CA GLU A 395 1.44 -5.44 -6.73
C GLU A 395 1.48 -6.83 -7.40
N GLU A 396 0.54 -7.69 -7.06
CA GLU A 396 0.33 -9.02 -7.63
C GLU A 396 0.02 -8.98 -9.13
N ILE A 397 -0.72 -7.96 -9.59
CA ILE A 397 -1.00 -7.76 -11.01
C ILE A 397 0.28 -7.36 -11.74
N MET A 398 1.13 -6.54 -11.12
CA MET A 398 2.42 -6.13 -11.69
C MET A 398 3.39 -7.32 -11.78
N ASP A 399 3.45 -8.17 -10.74
CA ASP A 399 4.23 -9.41 -10.73
C ASP A 399 3.80 -10.37 -11.86
N LEU A 400 2.50 -10.44 -12.19
CA LEU A 400 1.99 -11.21 -13.32
C LEU A 400 2.29 -10.57 -14.68
N CYS A 401 2.28 -9.24 -14.78
CA CYS A 401 2.71 -8.55 -16.01
C CYS A 401 4.16 -8.87 -16.35
N ASP A 402 5.03 -8.84 -15.35
CA ASP A 402 6.42 -9.23 -15.48
C ASP A 402 6.55 -10.70 -15.92
N ALA A 403 5.76 -11.60 -15.33
CA ALA A 403 5.77 -13.03 -15.65
C ALA A 403 5.27 -13.34 -17.07
N TYR A 404 4.26 -12.62 -17.54
CA TYR A 404 3.60 -12.90 -18.82
C TYR A 404 4.11 -12.03 -19.97
N GLY A 405 5.01 -11.09 -19.72
CA GLY A 405 5.52 -10.19 -20.75
C GLY A 405 4.52 -9.09 -21.13
N ILE A 406 3.60 -8.70 -20.24
CA ILE A 406 2.63 -7.63 -20.54
C ILE A 406 3.23 -6.29 -20.16
N VAL A 407 3.33 -5.37 -21.12
CA VAL A 407 3.89 -4.03 -20.88
C VAL A 407 2.84 -3.14 -20.21
N VAL A 408 3.22 -2.44 -19.15
CA VAL A 408 2.29 -1.59 -18.38
C VAL A 408 2.70 -0.12 -18.51
N ILE A 409 1.71 0.74 -18.77
CA ILE A 409 1.80 2.17 -18.48
C ILE A 409 1.25 2.36 -17.08
N ASP A 410 2.13 2.61 -16.11
CA ASP A 410 1.75 2.75 -14.71
C ASP A 410 1.34 4.19 -14.39
N GLU A 411 0.07 4.39 -14.05
CA GLU A 411 -0.57 5.70 -13.90
C GLU A 411 -0.86 6.00 -12.42
N CYS A 412 -0.49 7.20 -11.97
CA CYS A 412 -0.81 7.70 -10.63
C CYS A 412 -2.27 8.21 -10.54
N PRO A 413 -2.85 8.39 -9.34
CA PRO A 413 -4.28 8.76 -9.17
C PRO A 413 -4.64 10.22 -9.51
N GLY A 414 -3.87 10.86 -10.39
CA GLY A 414 -4.02 12.27 -10.81
C GLY A 414 -5.13 12.51 -11.84
N VAL A 415 -6.31 11.92 -11.66
CA VAL A 415 -7.46 12.04 -12.56
C VAL A 415 -8.49 13.03 -12.01
N GLY A 416 -9.23 13.73 -12.88
CA GLY A 416 -10.24 14.73 -12.46
C GLY A 416 -9.66 16.08 -12.01
N ILE A 417 -8.36 16.30 -12.25
CA ILE A 417 -7.67 17.55 -11.92
C ILE A 417 -8.16 18.68 -12.83
N LYS A 418 -8.62 19.78 -12.22
CA LYS A 418 -8.88 21.03 -12.92
C LYS A 418 -7.64 21.92 -12.78
N MET A 419 -7.01 22.26 -13.91
CA MET A 419 -6.04 23.36 -13.93
C MET A 419 -6.79 24.66 -13.53
N PRO A 420 -6.16 25.56 -12.73
CA PRO A 420 -6.78 26.78 -12.23
C PRO A 420 -7.59 27.56 -13.26
#